data_AF-I2C4P8-F1
#
_entry.id   AF-I2C4P8-F1
#
_cell.length_a   1.000
_cell.length_b   1.000
_cell.length_c   1.000
_cell.angle_alpha   90.00
_cell.angle_beta   90.00
_cell.angle_gamma   90.00
#
_symmetry.space_group_name_H-M   'P 1'
#
loop_
_entity.id
_entity.type
_entity.pdbx_description
1 polymer ?
#
loop_
_entity_poly.entity_id
_entity_poly.type
_entity_poly.pdbx_seq_one_letter_code
_entity_poly.pdbx_strand_id
1 'polypeptide(L)'
;MENVFELKQQLINECSKLESLIKKGKEFLEKVPDMELELLKLHKKINDSHIAVSGINMKEIMKVFLDSDFTDELFDSLKQQFTELKKKNIDSYSPFNVLTIYKRFYREYKRINNKDLVWEIERASNKVGALITEIGKQTNYSDKVVEELLDEGDEVFDELSRYKPKFVSVMPYVNTIFAIFNDKVKKQDILNFLSLDKTPETLKSINKYPDYITLADFKNMVFVDFIESDNEAYIHRSIANDYMDALDNNKELREKVYEATGINRLPTYSVYQDAEGNTYAKQNPPNLELVKQ
;
A
#
# COMPACT_ATOMS: atom_id res chain seq x y z
N MET A 1 -7.77 26.32 36.63
CA MET A 1 -6.37 26.67 36.33
C MET A 1 -5.55 25.51 36.85
N GLU A 2 -4.96 24.72 35.96
CA GLU A 2 -3.98 23.70 36.35
C GLU A 2 -2.74 24.39 36.93
N ASN A 3 -2.14 23.79 37.96
CA ASN A 3 -0.96 24.35 38.59
C ASN A 3 0.26 24.15 37.67
N VAL A 4 1.14 25.16 37.54
CA VAL A 4 2.41 25.06 36.79
C VAL A 4 3.23 23.82 37.17
N PHE A 5 3.18 23.42 38.45
CA PHE A 5 3.83 22.19 38.92
C PHE A 5 3.24 20.93 38.28
N GLU A 6 1.92 20.85 38.17
CA GLU A 6 1.22 19.72 37.52
C GLU A 6 1.54 19.67 36.02
N LEU A 7 1.53 20.82 35.35
CA LEU A 7 1.90 20.93 33.94
C LEU A 7 3.34 20.47 33.68
N LYS A 8 4.30 20.87 34.53
CA LYS A 8 5.68 20.41 34.44
C LYS A 8 5.82 18.90 34.66
N GLN A 9 5.04 18.33 35.59
CA GLN A 9 5.05 16.89 35.79
C GLN A 9 4.46 16.13 34.60
N GLN A 10 3.39 16.66 33.99
CA GLN A 10 2.83 16.11 32.75
C GLN A 10 3.83 16.20 31.60
N LEU A 11 4.55 17.33 31.48
CA LEU A 11 5.58 17.52 30.46
C LEU A 11 6.67 16.45 30.58
N ILE A 12 7.20 16.21 31.79
CA ILE A 12 8.20 15.16 32.03
C ILE A 12 7.70 13.79 31.54
N ASN A 13 6.45 13.45 31.87
CA ASN A 13 5.87 12.17 31.49
C ASN A 13 5.71 12.02 29.96
N GLU A 14 5.23 13.06 29.28
CA GLU A 14 5.08 13.04 27.82
C GLU A 14 6.43 13.10 27.10
N CYS A 15 7.45 13.79 27.64
CA CYS A 15 8.82 13.74 27.14
C CYS A 15 9.41 12.33 27.23
N SER A 16 9.29 11.65 28.38
CA SER A 16 9.76 10.26 28.52
C SER A 16 9.05 9.30 27.55
N LYS A 17 7.76 9.56 27.27
CA LYS A 17 7.02 8.78 26.26
C LYS A 17 7.53 9.05 24.85
N LEU A 18 7.73 10.31 24.48
CA LEU A 18 8.26 10.71 23.19
C LEU A 18 9.66 10.11 22.96
N GLU A 19 10.55 10.22 23.94
CA GLU A 19 11.89 9.61 23.90
C GLU A 19 11.83 8.09 23.66
N SER A 20 10.93 7.39 24.34
CA SER A 20 10.72 5.94 24.11
C SER A 20 10.23 5.63 22.69
N LEU A 21 9.35 6.47 22.13
CA LEU A 21 8.84 6.29 20.78
C LEU A 21 9.89 6.59 19.72
N ILE A 22 10.67 7.66 19.90
CA ILE A 22 11.83 8.02 19.06
C ILE A 22 12.81 6.85 19.02
N LYS A 23 13.19 6.31 20.18
CA LYS A 23 14.09 5.15 20.26
C LYS A 23 13.55 3.96 19.47
N LYS A 24 12.26 3.63 19.63
CA LYS A 24 11.62 2.56 18.85
C LYS A 24 11.65 2.86 17.35
N GLY A 25 11.43 4.11 16.95
CA GLY A 25 11.51 4.56 15.57
C GLY A 25 12.91 4.35 14.97
N LYS A 26 13.95 4.76 15.69
CA LYS A 26 15.35 4.54 15.29
C LYS A 26 15.70 3.06 15.18
N GLU A 27 15.33 2.25 16.17
CA GLU A 27 15.55 0.79 16.14
C GLU A 27 14.81 0.12 14.98
N PHE A 28 13.63 0.63 14.61
CA PHE A 28 12.89 0.14 13.45
C PHE A 28 13.59 0.52 12.15
N LEU A 29 13.97 1.79 11.98
CA LEU A 29 14.68 2.29 10.79
C LEU A 29 16.01 1.56 10.56
N GLU A 30 16.71 1.17 11.63
CA GLU A 30 17.94 0.37 11.54
C GLU A 30 17.68 -1.05 11.01
N LYS A 31 16.59 -1.69 11.44
CA LYS A 31 16.28 -3.10 11.10
C LYS A 31 15.51 -3.25 9.79
N VAL A 32 14.77 -2.22 9.40
CA VAL A 32 13.81 -2.32 8.29
C VAL A 32 14.45 -2.68 6.94
N PRO A 33 15.67 -2.23 6.58
CA PRO A 33 16.29 -2.61 5.32
C PRO A 33 16.62 -4.11 5.26
N ASP A 34 17.06 -4.69 6.38
CA ASP A 34 17.35 -6.13 6.47
C ASP A 34 16.06 -6.96 6.39
N MET A 35 15.01 -6.52 7.10
CA MET A 35 13.68 -7.14 7.01
C MET A 35 13.13 -7.11 5.58
N GLU A 36 13.26 -5.99 4.89
CA GLU A 36 12.85 -5.86 3.49
C GLU A 36 13.68 -6.77 2.57
N LEU A 37 15.00 -6.83 2.77
CA LEU A 37 15.88 -7.71 1.99
C LEU A 37 15.53 -9.19 2.17
N GLU A 38 15.25 -9.62 3.42
CA GLU A 38 14.82 -10.99 3.71
C GLU A 38 13.47 -11.31 3.07
N LEU A 39 12.53 -10.36 3.13
CA LEU A 39 11.22 -10.48 2.52
C LEU A 39 11.33 -10.63 0.99
N LEU A 40 12.18 -9.83 0.34
CA LEU A 40 12.46 -9.94 -1.10
C LEU A 40 13.19 -11.24 -1.47
N LYS A 41 14.14 -11.71 -0.64
CA LYS A 41 14.80 -13.01 -0.83
C LYS A 41 13.80 -14.16 -0.74
N LEU A 42 12.86 -14.10 0.20
CA LEU A 42 11.80 -15.09 0.34
C LEU A 42 10.90 -15.10 -0.90
N HIS A 43 10.46 -13.92 -1.36
CA HIS A 43 9.69 -13.79 -2.60
C HIS A 43 10.43 -14.42 -3.80
N LYS A 44 11.72 -14.11 -3.95
CA LYS A 44 12.56 -14.72 -5.00
C LYS A 44 12.63 -16.24 -4.89
N LYS A 45 12.87 -16.78 -3.69
CA LYS A 45 12.91 -18.25 -3.47
C LYS A 45 11.58 -18.94 -3.78
N ILE A 46 10.45 -18.31 -3.44
CA ILE A 46 9.11 -18.83 -3.75
C ILE A 46 8.94 -18.93 -5.26
N ASN A 47 9.33 -17.87 -5.96
CA ASN A 47 9.30 -17.83 -7.40
C ASN A 47 10.23 -18.89 -7.98
N ASP A 48 11.52 -18.88 -7.65
CA ASP A 48 12.49 -19.88 -8.13
C ASP A 48 12.04 -21.34 -7.86
N SER A 49 11.40 -21.61 -6.71
CA SER A 49 10.83 -22.94 -6.42
C SER A 49 9.63 -23.27 -7.30
N HIS A 50 8.77 -22.30 -7.59
CA HIS A 50 7.65 -22.48 -8.52
C HIS A 50 8.14 -22.69 -9.95
N ILE A 51 9.17 -21.96 -10.37
CA ILE A 51 9.89 -22.14 -11.65
C ILE A 51 10.45 -23.57 -11.75
N ALA A 52 11.09 -24.06 -10.68
CA ALA A 52 11.65 -25.41 -10.63
C ALA A 52 10.57 -26.51 -10.65
N VAL A 53 9.48 -26.36 -9.87
CA VAL A 53 8.39 -27.35 -9.79
C VAL A 53 7.54 -27.39 -11.06
N SER A 54 7.36 -26.24 -11.72
CA SER A 54 6.69 -26.16 -13.02
C SER A 54 7.54 -26.71 -14.18
N GLY A 55 8.85 -26.87 -13.99
CA GLY A 55 9.78 -27.34 -15.02
C GLY A 55 9.99 -26.35 -16.16
N ILE A 56 9.66 -25.07 -15.95
CA ILE A 56 9.72 -24.01 -16.95
C ILE A 56 10.79 -23.00 -16.57
N ASN A 57 11.60 -22.58 -17.54
CA ASN A 57 12.53 -21.47 -17.38
C ASN A 57 11.79 -20.11 -17.42
N MET A 58 11.01 -19.80 -16.39
CA MET A 58 10.34 -18.50 -16.19
C MET A 58 11.33 -17.34 -15.98
N LYS A 59 12.64 -17.60 -16.01
CA LYS A 59 13.68 -16.58 -15.83
C LYS A 59 13.65 -15.54 -16.95
N GLU A 60 13.25 -15.91 -18.17
CA GLU A 60 13.05 -14.97 -19.28
C GLU A 60 11.74 -14.19 -19.13
N ILE A 61 10.64 -14.86 -18.77
CA ILE A 61 9.34 -14.24 -18.49
C ILE A 61 9.46 -13.19 -17.36
N MET A 62 10.14 -13.55 -16.26
CA MET A 62 10.27 -12.71 -15.07
C MET A 62 11.27 -11.57 -15.25
N LYS A 63 12.27 -11.72 -16.13
CA LYS A 63 13.17 -10.62 -16.50
C LYS A 63 12.38 -9.53 -17.24
N VAL A 64 11.40 -9.92 -18.05
CA VAL A 64 10.50 -8.99 -18.75
C VAL A 64 9.49 -8.33 -17.79
N PHE A 65 8.91 -9.07 -16.84
CA PHE A 65 8.04 -8.49 -15.79
C PHE A 65 8.74 -7.44 -14.91
N LEU A 66 10.06 -7.51 -14.80
CA LEU A 66 10.87 -6.58 -14.00
C LEU A 66 11.38 -5.38 -14.80
N ASP A 67 11.39 -5.42 -16.16
CA ASP A 67 12.15 -4.47 -16.98
C ASP A 67 11.35 -3.58 -17.98
N SER A 68 10.17 -3.92 -18.56
CA SER A 68 9.33 -2.98 -19.37
C SER A 68 8.12 -3.61 -20.11
N ASP A 69 7.26 -2.74 -20.66
CA ASP A 69 5.99 -2.90 -21.42
C ASP A 69 5.69 -4.27 -22.07
N PHE A 70 4.50 -4.80 -21.75
CA PHE A 70 3.93 -6.03 -22.29
C PHE A 70 3.65 -5.92 -23.80
N THR A 71 4.28 -6.77 -24.62
CA THR A 71 3.99 -6.89 -26.06
C THR A 71 3.20 -8.17 -26.39
N ASP A 72 2.43 -8.16 -27.48
CA ASP A 72 1.57 -9.28 -27.90
C ASP A 72 2.35 -10.59 -28.19
N GLU A 73 3.54 -10.50 -28.80
CA GLU A 73 4.41 -11.67 -29.04
C GLU A 73 4.85 -12.38 -27.74
N LEU A 74 4.93 -11.62 -26.64
CA LEU A 74 5.30 -12.12 -25.33
C LEU A 74 4.16 -12.91 -24.69
N PHE A 75 2.93 -12.46 -24.93
CA PHE A 75 1.71 -13.13 -24.48
C PHE A 75 1.51 -14.49 -25.18
N ASP A 76 1.84 -14.58 -26.46
CA ASP A 76 1.76 -15.83 -27.22
C ASP A 76 2.83 -16.87 -26.79
N SER A 77 4.07 -16.42 -26.53
CA SER A 77 5.12 -17.27 -25.95
C SER A 77 4.74 -17.83 -24.57
N LEU A 78 4.17 -16.97 -23.71
CA LEU A 78 3.60 -17.36 -22.41
C LEU A 78 2.51 -18.42 -22.56
N LYS A 79 1.54 -18.20 -23.45
CA LYS A 79 0.44 -19.12 -23.71
C LYS A 79 0.92 -20.49 -24.18
N GLN A 80 1.96 -20.52 -25.02
CA GLN A 80 2.55 -21.75 -25.53
C GLN A 80 3.24 -22.55 -24.42
N GLN A 81 4.03 -21.89 -23.57
CA GLN A 81 4.71 -22.53 -22.43
C GLN A 81 3.71 -23.07 -21.38
N PHE A 82 2.62 -22.34 -21.11
CA PHE A 82 1.57 -22.81 -20.21
C PHE A 82 0.76 -23.98 -20.77
N THR A 83 0.57 -24.03 -22.10
CA THR A 83 -0.06 -25.18 -22.76
C THR A 83 0.78 -26.45 -22.60
N GLU A 84 2.11 -26.33 -22.59
CA GLU A 84 3.00 -27.46 -22.27
C GLU A 84 2.94 -27.87 -20.79
N LEU A 85 2.78 -26.91 -19.89
CA LEU A 85 2.60 -27.15 -18.44
C LEU A 85 1.34 -27.97 -18.16
N LYS A 86 0.23 -27.64 -18.84
CA LYS A 86 -1.05 -28.37 -18.75
C LYS A 86 -0.90 -29.86 -19.05
N LYS A 87 0.01 -30.20 -19.97
CA LYS A 87 0.27 -31.57 -20.42
C LYS A 87 1.14 -32.37 -19.45
N LYS A 88 1.94 -31.72 -18.59
CA LYS A 88 3.00 -32.40 -17.82
C LYS A 88 2.70 -32.64 -16.34
N ASN A 89 1.84 -31.87 -15.65
CA ASN A 89 1.82 -31.93 -14.16
C ASN A 89 0.52 -31.47 -13.43
N ILE A 90 -0.64 -31.41 -14.08
CA ILE A 90 -1.85 -30.84 -13.42
C ILE A 90 -2.38 -31.68 -12.26
N ASP A 91 -2.17 -33.00 -12.26
CA ASP A 91 -2.80 -33.84 -11.24
C ASP A 91 -2.07 -33.81 -9.87
N SER A 92 -0.84 -33.27 -9.79
CA SER A 92 -0.01 -33.31 -8.58
C SER A 92 0.22 -31.96 -7.90
N TYR A 93 -0.07 -30.83 -8.56
CA TYR A 93 0.21 -29.50 -8.03
C TYR A 93 -0.90 -28.47 -8.36
N SER A 94 -1.56 -27.94 -7.33
CA SER A 94 -2.52 -26.83 -7.48
C SER A 94 -1.78 -25.49 -7.58
N PRO A 95 -1.95 -24.71 -8.66
CA PRO A 95 -1.34 -23.39 -8.79
C PRO A 95 -1.89 -22.38 -7.76
N PHE A 96 -3.02 -22.67 -7.13
CA PHE A 96 -3.58 -21.84 -6.07
C PHE A 96 -2.79 -21.94 -4.75
N ASN A 97 -1.96 -22.97 -4.56
CA ASN A 97 -1.21 -23.17 -3.30
C ASN A 97 -0.20 -22.05 -3.04
N VAL A 98 0.46 -21.54 -4.08
CA VAL A 98 1.47 -20.46 -3.96
C VAL A 98 0.84 -19.16 -3.48
N LEU A 99 -0.41 -18.93 -3.83
CA LEU A 99 -1.14 -17.74 -3.43
C LEU A 99 -1.19 -17.60 -1.89
N THR A 100 -1.27 -18.71 -1.15
CA THR A 100 -1.22 -18.67 0.33
C THR A 100 0.11 -18.13 0.87
N ILE A 101 1.21 -18.35 0.16
CA ILE A 101 2.54 -17.86 0.53
C ILE A 101 2.64 -16.36 0.23
N TYR A 102 2.09 -15.93 -0.91
CA TYR A 102 1.94 -14.52 -1.26
C TYR A 102 1.16 -13.71 -0.21
N LYS A 103 0.14 -14.30 0.43
CA LYS A 103 -0.54 -13.64 1.58
C LYS A 103 0.39 -13.43 2.77
N ARG A 104 1.21 -14.43 3.10
CA ARG A 104 2.19 -14.31 4.20
C ARG A 104 3.19 -13.19 3.91
N PHE A 105 3.69 -13.13 2.68
CA PHE A 105 4.53 -12.03 2.21
C PHE A 105 3.84 -10.68 2.43
N TYR A 106 2.58 -10.53 2.01
CA TYR A 106 1.86 -9.27 2.17
C TYR A 106 1.64 -8.86 3.63
N ARG A 107 1.44 -9.83 4.55
CA ARG A 107 1.34 -9.54 5.99
C ARG A 107 2.63 -8.96 6.54
N GLU A 108 3.78 -9.53 6.17
CA GLU A 108 5.08 -8.98 6.58
C GLU A 108 5.34 -7.61 5.94
N TYR A 109 4.99 -7.44 4.66
CA TYR A 109 4.99 -6.13 4.01
C TYR A 109 4.14 -5.11 4.77
N LYS A 110 2.91 -5.46 5.20
CA LYS A 110 2.04 -4.57 5.99
C LYS A 110 2.65 -4.21 7.34
N ARG A 111 3.35 -5.14 8.00
CA ARG A 111 4.06 -4.85 9.26
C ARG A 111 5.17 -3.83 9.04
N ILE A 112 5.92 -3.97 7.96
CA ILE A 112 6.99 -3.03 7.59
C ILE A 112 6.41 -1.68 7.14
N ASN A 113 5.29 -1.69 6.41
CA ASN A 113 4.60 -0.48 5.95
C ASN A 113 3.63 0.09 7.01
N ASN A 114 3.73 -0.32 8.28
CA ASN A 114 2.83 0.16 9.31
C ASN A 114 3.18 1.60 9.69
N LYS A 115 2.21 2.51 9.58
CA LYS A 115 2.35 3.93 9.92
C LYS A 115 1.89 4.26 11.34
N ASP A 116 1.48 3.29 12.15
CA ASP A 116 1.04 3.51 13.53
C ASP A 116 2.10 4.22 14.37
N LEU A 117 3.37 3.81 14.26
CA LEU A 117 4.48 4.41 15.01
C LEU A 117 4.71 5.88 14.62
N VAL A 118 4.55 6.22 13.33
CA VAL A 118 4.62 7.60 12.83
C VAL A 118 3.58 8.47 13.53
N TRP A 119 2.32 8.02 13.53
CA TRP A 119 1.22 8.75 14.17
C TRP A 119 1.29 8.77 15.70
N GLU A 120 1.94 7.78 16.32
CA GLU A 120 2.21 7.81 17.76
C GLU A 120 3.26 8.86 18.13
N ILE A 121 4.35 8.96 17.35
CA ILE A 121 5.38 9.99 17.52
C ILE A 121 4.77 11.37 17.34
N GLU A 122 4.08 11.62 16.23
CA GLU A 122 3.46 12.94 15.96
C GLU A 122 2.48 13.35 17.07
N ARG A 123 1.64 12.43 17.54
CA ARG A 123 0.71 12.72 18.66
C ARG A 123 1.46 13.02 19.96
N ALA A 124 2.59 12.37 20.21
CA ALA A 124 3.41 12.66 21.38
C ALA A 124 4.13 14.01 21.26
N SER A 125 4.74 14.31 20.11
CA SER A 125 5.37 15.62 19.83
C SER A 125 4.38 16.78 19.98
N ASN A 126 3.19 16.64 19.40
CA ASN A 126 2.13 17.66 19.52
C ASN A 126 1.70 17.90 20.97
N LYS A 127 1.65 16.85 21.81
CA LYS A 127 1.33 16.99 23.23
C LYS A 127 2.43 17.71 24.00
N VAL A 128 3.69 17.35 23.74
CA VAL A 128 4.86 18.02 24.34
C VAL A 128 4.87 19.50 23.97
N GLY A 129 4.72 19.83 22.67
CA GLY A 129 4.65 21.22 22.20
C GLY A 129 3.49 22.02 22.80
N ALA A 130 2.31 21.40 22.96
CA ALA A 130 1.16 22.03 23.61
C ALA A 130 1.44 22.34 25.10
N LEU A 131 2.08 21.42 25.83
CA LEU A 131 2.44 21.62 27.24
C LEU A 131 3.49 22.72 27.42
N ILE A 132 4.52 22.78 26.56
CA ILE A 132 5.50 23.88 26.54
C ILE A 132 4.79 25.21 26.35
N THR A 133 3.89 25.29 25.36
CA THR A 133 3.11 26.50 25.08
C THR A 133 2.29 26.93 26.29
N GLU A 134 1.64 25.99 26.98
CA GLU A 134 0.80 26.30 28.14
C GLU A 134 1.62 26.75 29.37
N ILE A 135 2.77 26.11 29.62
CA ILE A 135 3.71 26.53 30.67
C ILE A 135 4.31 27.91 30.32
N GLY A 136 4.61 28.15 29.05
CA GLY A 136 5.13 29.41 28.51
C GLY A 136 4.17 30.60 28.66
N LYS A 137 2.85 30.37 28.67
CA LYS A 137 1.88 31.43 28.97
C LYS A 137 1.94 31.89 30.42
N GLN A 138 2.38 31.02 31.33
CA GLN A 138 2.41 31.27 32.77
C GLN A 138 3.81 31.63 33.27
N THR A 139 4.85 31.34 32.49
CA THR A 139 6.27 31.48 32.86
C THR A 139 7.14 31.69 31.62
N ASN A 140 8.36 32.23 31.76
CA ASN A 140 9.35 32.25 30.66
C ASN A 140 10.06 30.88 30.52
N TYR A 141 9.30 29.81 30.29
CA TYR A 141 9.85 28.47 30.18
C TYR A 141 10.53 28.27 28.82
N SER A 142 11.80 27.92 28.86
CA SER A 142 12.57 27.37 27.75
C SER A 142 13.45 26.28 28.32
N ASP A 143 13.47 25.13 27.66
CA ASP A 143 14.27 23.98 28.04
C ASP A 143 14.86 23.38 26.78
N LYS A 144 16.15 23.65 26.59
CA LYS A 144 16.89 23.23 25.39
C LYS A 144 16.85 21.72 25.19
N VAL A 145 16.77 20.93 26.27
CA VAL A 145 16.68 19.46 26.16
C VAL A 145 15.35 19.04 25.56
N VAL A 146 14.27 19.75 25.90
CA VAL A 146 12.93 19.46 25.35
C VAL A 146 12.83 19.92 23.89
N GLU A 147 13.46 21.04 23.53
CA GLU A 147 13.57 21.51 22.15
C GLU A 147 14.35 20.48 21.29
N GLU A 148 15.52 20.02 21.75
CA GLU A 148 16.31 18.98 21.08
C GLU A 148 15.53 17.66 20.91
N LEU A 149 14.70 17.28 21.89
CA LEU A 149 13.86 16.08 21.81
C LEU A 149 12.75 16.22 20.76
N LEU A 150 12.16 17.41 20.60
CA LEU A 150 11.15 17.66 19.57
C LEU A 150 11.77 17.61 18.17
N ASP A 151 12.93 18.23 17.98
CA ASP A 151 13.68 18.19 16.73
C ASP A 151 14.02 16.72 16.35
N GLU A 152 14.50 15.93 17.31
CA GLU A 152 14.77 14.50 17.10
C GLU A 152 13.48 13.70 16.76
N GLY A 153 12.36 14.08 17.36
CA GLY A 153 11.04 13.54 17.07
C GLY A 153 10.60 13.79 15.62
N ASP A 154 10.80 15.02 15.15
CA ASP A 154 10.47 15.44 13.79
C ASP A 154 11.36 14.76 12.75
N GLU A 155 12.67 14.63 13.02
CA GLU A 155 13.60 13.86 12.17
C GLU A 155 13.14 12.40 11.99
N VAL A 156 12.86 11.71 13.10
CA VAL A 156 12.42 10.30 13.06
C VAL A 156 11.04 10.17 12.43
N PHE A 157 10.12 11.10 12.69
CA PHE A 157 8.82 11.15 12.02
C PHE A 157 8.98 11.26 10.51
N ASP A 158 9.84 12.16 10.04
CA ASP A 158 10.07 12.40 8.61
C ASP A 158 10.67 11.16 7.93
N GLU A 159 11.68 10.54 8.55
CA GLU A 159 12.31 9.33 8.03
C GLU A 159 11.31 8.17 7.94
N LEU A 160 10.55 7.90 9.00
CA LEU A 160 9.54 6.83 9.02
C LEU A 160 8.38 7.12 8.06
N SER A 161 7.98 8.39 7.91
CA SER A 161 6.92 8.82 6.99
C SER A 161 7.31 8.59 5.54
N ARG A 162 8.55 8.95 5.19
CA ARG A 162 9.10 8.82 3.83
C ARG A 162 9.47 7.38 3.50
N TYR A 163 9.76 6.54 4.50
CA TYR A 163 10.05 5.13 4.27
C TYR A 163 8.85 4.43 3.61
N LYS A 164 9.11 3.89 2.42
CA LYS A 164 8.14 3.15 1.59
C LYS A 164 8.80 1.84 1.18
N PRO A 165 8.47 0.71 1.83
CA PRO A 165 9.00 -0.58 1.42
C PRO A 165 8.54 -0.92 0.01
N LYS A 166 9.36 -1.65 -0.73
CA LYS A 166 9.04 -2.13 -2.07
C LYS A 166 7.80 -3.02 -2.01
N PHE A 167 6.73 -2.57 -2.67
CA PHE A 167 5.57 -3.39 -2.91
C PHE A 167 5.84 -4.38 -4.05
N VAL A 168 5.33 -5.59 -3.91
CA VAL A 168 5.39 -6.61 -4.96
C VAL A 168 3.97 -6.98 -5.30
N SER A 169 3.59 -6.79 -6.56
CA SER A 169 2.25 -7.17 -7.05
C SER A 169 2.17 -8.68 -7.22
N VAL A 170 1.05 -9.28 -6.77
CA VAL A 170 0.73 -10.69 -7.03
C VAL A 170 -0.09 -10.86 -8.32
N MET A 171 -0.50 -9.77 -8.97
CA MET A 171 -1.26 -9.82 -10.22
C MET A 171 -0.57 -10.57 -11.36
N PRO A 172 0.76 -10.47 -11.57
CA PRO A 172 1.45 -11.32 -12.54
C PRO A 172 1.16 -12.82 -12.38
N TYR A 173 1.11 -13.29 -11.14
CA TYR A 173 0.81 -14.68 -10.81
C TYR A 173 -0.67 -15.01 -11.00
N VAL A 174 -1.57 -14.11 -10.60
CA VAL A 174 -3.02 -14.28 -10.86
C VAL A 174 -3.29 -14.35 -12.36
N ASN A 175 -2.76 -13.43 -13.16
CA ASN A 175 -2.92 -13.40 -14.61
C ASN A 175 -2.42 -14.72 -15.24
N THR A 176 -1.31 -15.25 -14.73
CA THR A 176 -0.78 -16.56 -15.12
C THR A 176 -1.77 -17.70 -14.84
N ILE A 177 -2.37 -17.75 -13.65
CA ILE A 177 -3.40 -18.75 -13.33
C ILE A 177 -4.54 -18.69 -14.35
N PHE A 178 -5.10 -17.50 -14.59
CA PHE A 178 -6.18 -17.34 -15.57
C PHE A 178 -5.74 -17.76 -16.97
N ALA A 179 -4.54 -17.41 -17.41
CA ALA A 179 -4.01 -17.82 -18.71
C ALA A 179 -3.93 -19.35 -18.85
N ILE A 180 -3.44 -20.07 -17.83
CA ILE A 180 -3.36 -21.54 -17.81
C ILE A 180 -4.74 -22.18 -17.99
N PHE A 181 -5.76 -21.58 -17.39
CA PHE A 181 -7.13 -22.08 -17.41
C PHE A 181 -7.97 -21.45 -18.53
N ASN A 182 -7.34 -20.93 -19.59
CA ASN A 182 -8.03 -20.31 -20.74
C ASN A 182 -9.03 -19.21 -20.31
N ASP A 183 -8.59 -18.35 -19.40
CA ASP A 183 -9.35 -17.26 -18.81
C ASP A 183 -10.65 -17.69 -18.11
N LYS A 184 -10.73 -18.94 -17.62
CA LYS A 184 -11.87 -19.42 -16.86
C LYS A 184 -11.45 -20.30 -15.69
N VAL A 185 -11.63 -19.79 -14.48
CA VAL A 185 -11.35 -20.53 -13.24
C VAL A 185 -12.64 -20.75 -12.46
N LYS A 186 -12.70 -21.82 -11.67
CA LYS A 186 -13.80 -22.02 -10.74
C LYS A 186 -13.73 -20.94 -9.64
N LYS A 187 -14.83 -20.22 -9.44
CA LYS A 187 -14.95 -19.11 -8.48
C LYS A 187 -14.46 -19.52 -7.09
N GLN A 188 -14.86 -20.70 -6.61
CA GLN A 188 -14.47 -21.16 -5.27
C GLN A 188 -12.95 -21.33 -5.11
N ASP A 189 -12.24 -21.78 -6.15
CA ASP A 189 -10.81 -22.07 -6.06
C ASP A 189 -10.00 -20.79 -5.83
N ILE A 190 -10.43 -19.68 -6.44
CA ILE A 190 -9.77 -18.39 -6.28
C ILE A 190 -10.27 -17.61 -5.06
N LEU A 191 -11.54 -17.76 -4.67
CA LEU A 191 -12.06 -17.19 -3.42
C LEU A 191 -11.36 -17.75 -2.18
N ASN A 192 -10.95 -19.03 -2.21
CA ASN A 192 -10.18 -19.65 -1.12
C ASN A 192 -8.84 -18.95 -0.87
N PHE A 193 -8.30 -18.25 -1.87
CA PHE A 193 -7.13 -17.44 -1.70
C PHE A 193 -7.45 -16.06 -1.13
N LEU A 194 -8.61 -15.47 -1.34
CA LEU A 194 -8.88 -14.13 -0.83
C LEU A 194 -9.09 -14.13 0.68
N SER A 195 -8.68 -13.04 1.34
CA SER A 195 -9.11 -12.80 2.72
C SER A 195 -10.44 -12.09 2.66
N LEU A 196 -11.53 -12.87 2.56
CA LEU A 196 -12.86 -12.33 2.34
C LEU A 196 -13.35 -11.52 3.55
N ASP A 197 -13.97 -10.39 3.26
CA ASP A 197 -14.89 -9.79 4.20
C ASP A 197 -16.14 -10.69 4.31
N LYS A 198 -16.58 -10.97 5.55
CA LYS A 198 -17.67 -11.93 5.81
C LYS A 198 -19.02 -11.24 6.03
N THR A 199 -19.14 -9.98 5.65
CA THR A 199 -20.41 -9.25 5.73
C THR A 199 -21.47 -9.84 4.78
N PRO A 200 -22.77 -9.73 5.12
CA PRO A 200 -23.85 -10.12 4.23
C PRO A 200 -23.78 -9.48 2.84
N GLU A 201 -23.32 -8.23 2.77
CA GLU A 201 -23.16 -7.45 1.54
C GLU A 201 -22.10 -8.08 0.63
N THR A 202 -20.93 -8.42 1.18
CA THR A 202 -19.86 -9.10 0.45
C THR A 202 -20.31 -10.45 -0.09
N LEU A 203 -21.03 -11.24 0.73
CA LEU A 203 -21.59 -12.52 0.29
C LEU A 203 -22.61 -12.35 -0.86
N LYS A 204 -23.47 -11.33 -0.79
CA LYS A 204 -24.39 -10.99 -1.89
C LYS A 204 -23.62 -10.65 -3.16
N SER A 205 -22.57 -9.85 -3.07
CA SER A 205 -21.73 -9.49 -4.22
C SER A 205 -21.06 -10.71 -4.84
N ILE A 206 -20.46 -11.61 -4.04
CA ILE A 206 -19.86 -12.87 -4.51
C ILE A 206 -20.89 -13.77 -5.24
N ASN A 207 -22.14 -13.77 -4.78
CA ASN A 207 -23.20 -14.58 -5.37
C ASN A 207 -23.75 -14.05 -6.70
N LYS A 208 -23.43 -12.80 -7.09
CA LYS A 208 -23.78 -12.26 -8.41
C LYS A 208 -22.99 -12.92 -9.54
N TYR A 209 -21.80 -13.43 -9.23
CA TYR A 209 -20.88 -14.01 -10.21
C TYR A 209 -21.13 -15.51 -10.44
N PRO A 210 -20.96 -16.00 -11.68
CA PRO A 210 -21.12 -17.42 -12.01
C PRO A 210 -20.10 -18.32 -11.28
N ASP A 211 -20.34 -19.63 -11.29
CA ASP A 211 -19.43 -20.62 -10.69
C ASP A 211 -18.06 -20.69 -11.38
N TYR A 212 -17.99 -20.27 -12.64
CA TYR A 212 -16.75 -20.11 -13.40
C TYR A 212 -16.63 -18.66 -13.81
N ILE A 213 -15.53 -18.02 -13.42
CA ILE A 213 -15.30 -16.60 -13.62
C ILE A 213 -14.10 -16.36 -14.54
N THR A 214 -14.16 -15.27 -15.28
CA THR A 214 -13.05 -14.74 -16.08
C THR A 214 -12.12 -13.86 -15.25
N LEU A 215 -10.96 -13.48 -15.78
CA LEU A 215 -10.08 -12.52 -15.11
C LEU A 215 -10.77 -11.17 -14.91
N ALA A 216 -11.61 -10.76 -15.88
CA ALA A 216 -12.39 -9.53 -15.79
C ALA A 216 -13.42 -9.60 -14.63
N ASP A 217 -14.15 -10.71 -14.54
CA ASP A 217 -15.07 -10.96 -13.43
C ASP A 217 -14.35 -10.92 -12.08
N PHE A 218 -13.18 -11.57 -11.99
CA PHE A 218 -12.37 -11.58 -10.77
C PHE A 218 -11.89 -10.18 -10.38
N LYS A 219 -11.40 -9.39 -11.33
CA LYS A 219 -10.99 -8.00 -11.08
C LYS A 219 -12.17 -7.15 -10.61
N ASN A 220 -13.34 -7.26 -11.24
CA ASN A 220 -14.55 -6.55 -10.80
C ASN A 220 -14.96 -6.95 -9.39
N MET A 221 -14.96 -8.25 -9.10
CA MET A 221 -15.32 -8.77 -7.79
C MET A 221 -14.39 -8.21 -6.69
N VAL A 222 -13.08 -8.15 -6.92
CA VAL A 222 -12.13 -7.67 -5.91
C VAL A 222 -12.03 -6.15 -5.85
N PHE A 223 -11.99 -5.47 -7.00
CA PHE A 223 -11.73 -4.03 -7.09
C PHE A 223 -12.99 -3.17 -7.02
N VAL A 224 -14.07 -3.60 -7.67
CA VAL A 224 -15.32 -2.84 -7.72
C VAL A 224 -16.25 -3.23 -6.58
N ASP A 225 -16.48 -4.53 -6.38
CA ASP A 225 -17.35 -5.03 -5.30
C ASP A 225 -16.64 -5.13 -3.94
N PHE A 226 -15.32 -4.90 -3.91
CA PHE A 226 -14.48 -4.83 -2.72
C PHE A 226 -14.71 -5.97 -1.70
N ILE A 227 -14.56 -7.22 -2.17
CA ILE A 227 -14.85 -8.41 -1.36
C ILE A 227 -13.73 -8.82 -0.39
N GLU A 228 -12.55 -8.20 -0.45
CA GLU A 228 -11.45 -8.47 0.48
C GLU A 228 -11.64 -7.67 1.78
N SER A 229 -11.25 -8.24 2.91
CA SER A 229 -11.16 -7.55 4.18
C SER A 229 -10.08 -6.47 4.13
N ASP A 230 -10.38 -5.27 4.62
CA ASP A 230 -9.46 -4.12 4.73
C ASP A 230 -8.08 -4.50 5.29
N ASN A 231 -8.09 -5.35 6.32
CA ASN A 231 -6.88 -5.77 7.02
C ASN A 231 -5.97 -6.65 6.16
N GLU A 232 -6.48 -7.27 5.09
CA GLU A 232 -5.73 -8.21 4.25
C GLU A 232 -6.04 -8.10 2.74
N ALA A 233 -6.46 -6.92 2.27
CA ALA A 233 -6.76 -6.65 0.87
C ALA A 233 -5.49 -6.56 0.00
N TYR A 234 -4.91 -7.71 -0.35
CA TYR A 234 -3.67 -7.78 -1.12
C TYR A 234 -3.93 -7.63 -2.62
N ILE A 235 -4.95 -8.31 -3.12
CA ILE A 235 -5.28 -8.29 -4.55
C ILE A 235 -5.82 -6.93 -4.93
N HIS A 236 -6.71 -6.37 -4.13
CA HIS A 236 -7.19 -5.01 -4.30
C HIS A 236 -6.02 -4.02 -4.37
N ARG A 237 -5.06 -4.09 -3.44
CA ARG A 237 -3.90 -3.18 -3.44
C ARG A 237 -2.98 -3.40 -4.64
N SER A 238 -2.83 -4.65 -5.08
CA SER A 238 -2.06 -4.97 -6.29
C SER A 238 -2.71 -4.37 -7.53
N ILE A 239 -4.02 -4.57 -7.71
CA ILE A 239 -4.80 -3.99 -8.81
C ILE A 239 -4.75 -2.45 -8.75
N ALA A 240 -4.94 -1.85 -7.58
CA ALA A 240 -4.91 -0.41 -7.40
C ALA A 240 -3.55 0.20 -7.77
N ASN A 241 -2.45 -0.40 -7.32
CA ASN A 241 -1.10 0.07 -7.66
C ASN A 241 -0.84 -0.06 -9.16
N ASP A 242 -1.16 -1.21 -9.77
CA ASP A 242 -0.99 -1.41 -11.22
C ASP A 242 -1.81 -0.36 -12.03
N TYR A 243 -3.02 -0.01 -11.58
CA TYR A 243 -3.82 1.06 -12.19
C TYR A 243 -3.22 2.46 -12.01
N MET A 244 -2.71 2.77 -10.81
CA MET A 244 -2.09 4.07 -10.55
C MET A 244 -0.81 4.24 -11.39
N ASP A 245 0.02 3.21 -11.47
CA ASP A 245 1.21 3.21 -12.32
C ASP A 245 0.83 3.41 -13.80
N ALA A 246 -0.25 2.78 -14.27
CA ALA A 246 -0.74 2.99 -15.62
C ALA A 246 -1.24 4.43 -15.87
N LEU A 247 -1.90 5.04 -14.88
CA LEU A 247 -2.37 6.43 -14.96
C LEU A 247 -1.21 7.43 -14.96
N ASP A 248 -0.19 7.21 -14.14
CA ASP A 248 0.96 8.10 -14.05
C ASP A 248 1.79 8.08 -15.34
N ASN A 249 1.89 6.92 -15.98
CA ASN A 249 2.65 6.73 -17.22
C ASN A 249 1.85 7.03 -18.50
N ASN A 250 0.52 7.12 -18.44
CA ASN A 250 -0.32 7.36 -19.61
C ASN A 250 -1.18 8.62 -19.44
N LYS A 251 -0.71 9.72 -20.04
CA LYS A 251 -1.40 11.03 -20.01
C LYS A 251 -2.83 10.96 -20.58
N GLU A 252 -3.04 10.25 -21.68
CA GLU A 252 -4.36 10.16 -22.33
C GLU A 252 -5.35 9.40 -21.42
N LEU A 253 -4.92 8.29 -20.84
CA LEU A 253 -5.73 7.54 -19.87
C LEU A 253 -6.06 8.40 -18.65
N ARG A 254 -5.08 9.13 -18.11
CA ARG A 254 -5.27 10.05 -16.99
C ARG A 254 -6.29 11.15 -17.30
N GLU A 255 -6.21 11.76 -18.48
CA GLU A 255 -7.17 12.78 -18.93
C GLU A 255 -8.58 12.21 -19.04
N LYS A 256 -8.74 11.02 -19.65
CA LYS A 256 -10.04 10.33 -19.74
C LYS A 256 -10.63 10.03 -18.36
N VAL A 257 -9.81 9.55 -17.42
CA VAL A 257 -10.26 9.29 -16.04
C VAL A 257 -10.66 10.59 -15.34
N TYR A 258 -9.87 11.65 -15.47
CA TYR A 258 -10.21 12.95 -14.87
C TYR A 258 -11.50 13.52 -15.44
N GLU A 259 -11.73 13.41 -16.74
CA GLU A 259 -12.97 13.83 -17.39
C GLU A 259 -14.16 13.00 -16.89
N ALA A 260 -14.04 11.68 -16.86
CA ALA A 260 -15.10 10.77 -16.44
C ALA A 260 -15.46 10.92 -14.95
N THR A 261 -14.47 11.18 -14.09
CA THR A 261 -14.65 11.32 -12.65
C THR A 261 -14.98 12.75 -12.21
N GLY A 262 -14.70 13.73 -13.07
CA GLY A 262 -14.80 15.15 -12.71
C GLY A 262 -13.74 15.61 -11.70
N ILE A 263 -12.68 14.83 -11.45
CA ILE A 263 -11.60 15.19 -10.52
C ILE A 263 -10.93 16.51 -10.94
N ASN A 264 -10.83 16.77 -12.25
CA ASN A 264 -10.31 18.03 -12.81
C ASN A 264 -11.20 19.25 -12.51
N ARG A 265 -12.42 19.05 -12.01
CA ARG A 265 -13.36 20.11 -11.62
C ARG A 265 -13.39 20.35 -10.11
N LEU A 266 -12.60 19.63 -9.33
CA LEU A 266 -12.51 19.84 -7.89
C LEU A 266 -11.81 21.19 -7.59
N PRO A 267 -12.30 21.97 -6.62
CA PRO A 267 -11.61 23.15 -6.13
C PRO A 267 -10.20 22.78 -5.67
N THR A 268 -9.19 23.42 -6.24
CA THR A 268 -7.82 23.34 -5.71
C THR A 268 -7.54 24.56 -4.85
N TYR A 269 -6.63 24.42 -3.88
CA TYR A 269 -6.25 25.51 -2.97
C TYR A 269 -4.74 25.66 -3.00
N SER A 270 -4.26 26.90 -3.02
CA SER A 270 -2.88 27.22 -2.70
C SER A 270 -2.78 27.53 -1.21
N VAL A 271 -1.84 26.88 -0.55
CA VAL A 271 -1.55 27.06 0.87
C VAL A 271 -0.32 27.95 1.00
N TYR A 272 -0.40 28.98 1.85
CA TYR A 272 0.69 29.90 2.15
C TYR A 272 0.85 30.00 3.66
N GLN A 273 2.09 30.15 4.11
CA GLN A 273 2.42 30.47 5.50
C GLN A 273 2.97 31.90 5.55
N ASP A 274 2.46 32.73 6.48
CA ASP A 274 3.05 34.03 6.75
C ASP A 274 4.33 33.91 7.60
N ALA A 275 5.00 35.04 7.82
CA ALA A 275 6.24 35.10 8.60
C ALA A 275 6.02 34.75 10.09
N GLU A 276 4.78 34.87 10.57
CA GLU A 276 4.36 34.48 11.93
C GLU A 276 3.93 33.01 12.02
N GLY A 277 3.95 32.25 10.92
CA GLY A 277 3.63 30.82 10.87
C GLY A 277 2.14 30.50 10.70
N ASN A 278 1.27 31.50 10.48
CA ASN A 278 -0.14 31.27 10.22
C ASN A 278 -0.36 30.73 8.81
N THR A 279 -1.17 29.68 8.71
CA THR A 279 -1.50 29.01 7.44
C THR A 279 -2.77 29.57 6.84
N TYR A 280 -2.69 30.07 5.60
CA TYR A 280 -3.83 30.53 4.81
C TYR A 280 -4.02 29.64 3.59
N ALA A 281 -5.26 29.30 3.28
CA ALA A 281 -5.62 28.61 2.05
C ALA A 281 -6.43 29.54 1.15
N LYS A 282 -5.97 29.76 -0.09
CA LYS A 282 -6.72 30.48 -1.12
C LYS A 282 -7.21 29.49 -2.15
N GLN A 283 -8.52 29.48 -2.42
CA GLN A 283 -9.07 28.69 -3.51
C GLN A 283 -8.51 29.20 -4.84
N ASN A 284 -7.94 28.30 -5.62
CA ASN A 284 -7.52 28.59 -6.98
C ASN A 284 -8.76 28.79 -7.86
N PRO A 285 -8.69 29.67 -8.86
CA PRO A 285 -9.75 29.80 -9.85
C PRO A 285 -10.06 28.41 -10.44
N PRO A 286 -11.34 28.00 -10.51
CA PRO A 286 -11.68 26.70 -11.06
C PRO A 286 -11.32 26.67 -12.55
N ASN A 287 -10.71 25.57 -13.02
CA ASN A 287 -10.48 25.29 -14.44
C ASN A 287 -11.82 24.90 -15.10
N LEU A 288 -12.76 25.84 -15.16
CA LEU A 288 -14.04 25.67 -15.85
C LEU A 288 -13.99 26.45 -17.15
N GLU A 289 -13.97 25.74 -18.28
CA GLU A 289 -14.28 26.33 -19.57
C GLU A 289 -15.81 26.41 -19.72
N LEU A 290 -16.31 27.62 -19.99
CA LEU A 290 -17.70 27.84 -20.35
C LEU A 290 -17.97 27.21 -21.72
N VAL A 291 -18.66 26.06 -21.73
CA VAL A 291 -19.21 25.50 -22.95
C VAL A 291 -20.38 26.40 -23.37
N LYS A 292 -20.22 27.15 -24.46
CA LYS A 292 -21.33 27.90 -25.07
C LYS A 292 -22.35 26.90 -25.62
N GLN A 293 -23.58 26.96 -25.11
CA GLN A 293 -24.75 26.32 -25.73
C GLN A 293 -25.21 27.12 -26.95
#